data_AF-X1BD45-F1
#
_entry.id   AF-X1BD45-F1
#
_cell.length_a   1.000
_cell.length_b   1.000
_cell.length_c   1.000
_cell.angle_alpha   90.00
_cell.angle_beta   90.00
_cell.angle_gamma   90.00
#
_symmetry.space_group_name_H-M   'P 1'
#
loop_
_entity.id
_entity.type
_entity.pdbx_description
1 polymer ?
#
loop_
_entity_poly.entity_id
_entity_poly.type
_entity_poly.pdbx_seq_one_letter_code
_entity_poly.pdbx_strand_id
1 'polypeptide(L)'
;MDNKNTSSQVVFLLGAGASVKAGVPDTFRFVKEFQQSMVNREDRKTVDKIIEILREWQNSDIDVELLLDTLTKLDAKEQEPILKFFEGGRFILSEYSEKRPIIEDLKDFIKRKAIIESQERIRYIEPLLGFVEQYKPLDIFSVNYDTCIEQFCNVYKLNYQDGFDVNWNPRVFEQENVDIRLYKLHGSIIWYRSDRSGYIKLPVMTEEAGIKLITG
;
A
#
# COMPACT_ATOMS: atom_id res chain seq x y z
N MET A 1 -9.07 23.92 -31.23
CA MET A 1 -7.86 24.73 -30.95
C MET A 1 -8.27 25.70 -29.86
N ASP A 2 -7.98 25.52 -28.58
CA ASP A 2 -6.84 24.86 -27.92
C ASP A 2 -7.35 23.98 -26.77
N ASN A 3 -7.04 22.68 -26.80
CA ASN A 3 -7.20 21.82 -25.61
C ASN A 3 -5.94 22.03 -24.77
N LYS A 4 -5.88 23.16 -24.06
CA LYS A 4 -4.85 23.37 -23.03
C LYS A 4 -5.07 22.31 -21.97
N ASN A 5 -4.10 21.42 -21.84
CA ASN A 5 -3.92 20.50 -20.74
C ASN A 5 -4.10 21.29 -19.42
N THR A 6 -5.31 21.29 -18.85
CA THR A 6 -5.64 22.07 -17.66
C THR A 6 -4.97 21.39 -16.47
N SER A 7 -3.78 21.90 -16.14
CA SER A 7 -3.14 21.65 -14.85
C SER A 7 -4.14 22.00 -13.74
N SER A 8 -4.30 21.12 -12.75
CA SER A 8 -5.12 21.48 -11.59
C SER A 8 -4.50 22.71 -10.90
N GLN A 9 -5.34 23.65 -10.50
CA GLN A 9 -4.88 24.86 -9.79
C GLN A 9 -4.51 24.53 -8.33
N VAL A 10 -5.03 23.41 -7.82
CA VAL A 10 -4.80 22.91 -6.46
C VAL A 10 -4.35 21.46 -6.56
N VAL A 11 -3.31 21.12 -5.82
CA VAL A 11 -2.77 19.76 -5.77
C VAL A 11 -2.70 19.33 -4.32
N PHE A 12 -3.13 18.09 -4.04
CA PHE A 12 -2.97 17.47 -2.73
C PHE A 12 -1.83 16.46 -2.76
N LEU A 13 -1.01 16.45 -1.71
CA LEU A 13 -0.06 15.38 -1.42
C LEU A 13 -0.44 14.74 -0.08
N LEU A 14 -0.76 13.45 -0.10
CA LEU A 14 -1.21 12.67 1.05
C LEU A 14 -0.15 11.66 1.48
N GLY A 15 0.11 11.63 2.79
CA GLY A 15 1.01 10.67 3.44
C GLY A 15 0.28 9.68 4.34
N ALA A 16 1.03 8.75 4.96
CA ALA A 16 0.47 7.59 5.68
C ALA A 16 -0.54 7.97 6.78
N GLY A 17 -0.41 9.17 7.34
CA GLY A 17 -1.35 9.70 8.34
C GLY A 17 -2.75 10.03 7.80
N ALA A 18 -2.92 10.23 6.49
CA ALA A 18 -4.18 10.65 5.90
C ALA A 18 -5.29 9.61 6.14
N SER A 19 -4.97 8.32 5.97
CA SER A 19 -5.93 7.22 6.06
C SER A 19 -6.15 6.69 7.48
N VAL A 20 -5.52 7.28 8.51
CA VAL A 20 -5.63 6.83 9.91
C VAL A 20 -7.05 6.93 10.44
N LYS A 21 -7.78 7.99 10.09
CA LYS A 21 -9.19 8.12 10.47
C LYS A 21 -10.11 7.12 9.75
N ALA A 22 -9.64 6.55 8.63
CA ALA A 22 -10.31 5.46 7.94
C ALA A 22 -9.99 4.07 8.54
N GLY A 23 -9.21 4.01 9.63
CA GLY A 23 -8.82 2.76 10.30
C GLY A 23 -7.60 2.07 9.69
N VAL A 24 -6.91 2.70 8.73
CA VAL A 24 -5.62 2.22 8.24
C VAL A 24 -4.53 2.65 9.23
N PRO A 25 -3.77 1.72 9.83
CA PRO A 25 -2.68 2.09 10.73
C PRO A 25 -1.62 2.97 10.01
N ASP A 26 -0.98 3.87 10.74
CA ASP A 26 0.26 4.47 10.26
C ASP A 26 1.39 3.42 10.18
N THR A 27 2.49 3.74 9.51
CA THR A 27 3.58 2.78 9.22
C THR A 27 4.22 2.18 10.48
N PHE A 28 4.25 2.91 11.59
CA PHE A 28 4.79 2.42 12.87
C PHE A 28 3.77 1.58 13.63
N ARG A 29 2.50 1.97 13.58
CA ARG A 29 1.39 1.22 14.19
C ARG A 29 1.17 -0.12 13.49
N PHE A 30 1.41 -0.19 12.17
CA PHE A 30 1.42 -1.45 11.43
C PHE A 30 2.32 -2.51 12.08
N VAL A 31 3.55 -2.14 12.42
CA VAL A 31 4.51 -3.06 13.06
C VAL A 31 3.99 -3.55 14.42
N LYS A 32 3.49 -2.61 15.24
CA LYS A 32 2.97 -2.93 16.58
C LYS A 32 1.75 -3.84 16.52
N GLU A 33 0.79 -3.55 15.63
CA GLU A 33 -0.40 -4.39 15.47
C GLU A 33 -0.07 -5.75 14.85
N PHE A 34 0.90 -5.81 13.92
CA PHE A 34 1.35 -7.08 13.36
C PHE A 34 1.92 -7.99 14.45
N GLN A 35 2.85 -7.51 15.27
CA GLN A 35 3.41 -8.27 16.41
C GLN A 35 2.33 -8.78 17.37
N GLN A 36 1.30 -7.97 17.63
CA GLN A 36 0.18 -8.34 18.51
C GLN A 36 -0.72 -9.41 17.89
N SER A 37 -0.84 -9.43 16.56
CA SER A 37 -1.66 -10.41 15.83
C SER A 37 -1.02 -11.79 15.70
N MET A 38 0.30 -11.91 15.91
CA MET A 38 1.03 -13.17 15.74
C MET A 38 0.68 -14.19 16.83
N VAL A 39 0.08 -15.32 16.42
CA VAL A 39 -0.26 -16.45 17.30
C VAL A 39 0.93 -17.40 17.49
N ASN A 40 1.76 -17.59 16.45
CA ASN A 40 2.95 -18.43 16.54
C ASN A 40 4.04 -17.73 17.38
N ARG A 41 4.42 -18.37 18.48
CA ARG A 41 5.42 -17.83 19.42
C ARG A 41 6.84 -17.81 18.85
N GLU A 42 7.20 -18.74 17.97
CA GLU A 42 8.55 -18.78 17.38
C GLU A 42 8.73 -17.69 16.33
N ASP A 43 7.73 -17.51 15.46
CA ASP A 43 7.73 -16.45 14.46
C ASP A 43 7.71 -15.08 15.12
N ARG A 44 6.90 -14.92 16.19
CA ARG A 44 6.89 -13.70 16.98
C ARG A 44 8.25 -13.40 17.61
N LYS A 45 8.94 -14.38 18.19
CA LYS A 45 10.30 -14.19 18.71
C LYS A 45 11.28 -13.75 17.62
N THR A 46 11.13 -14.30 16.41
CA THR A 46 11.94 -13.91 15.24
C THR A 46 11.72 -12.45 14.87
N VAL A 47 10.46 -12.04 14.75
CA VAL A 47 10.08 -10.65 14.45
C VAL A 47 10.54 -9.69 15.56
N ASP A 48 10.31 -10.04 16.82
CA ASP A 48 10.74 -9.25 17.98
C ASP A 48 12.26 -9.04 17.98
N LYS A 49 13.04 -10.08 17.67
CA LYS A 49 14.50 -9.97 17.60
C LYS A 49 14.97 -9.08 16.46
N ILE A 50 14.33 -9.19 15.29
CA ILE A 50 14.66 -8.33 14.14
C ILE A 50 14.36 -6.86 14.49
N ILE A 51 13.20 -6.58 15.09
CA ILE A 51 12.81 -5.22 15.49
C ILE A 51 13.77 -4.65 16.53
N GLU A 52 14.20 -5.45 17.52
CA GLU A 52 15.21 -5.06 18.51
C GLU A 52 16.50 -4.59 17.82
N ILE A 53 17.05 -5.42 16.92
CA ILE A 53 18.29 -5.11 16.18
C ILE A 53 18.13 -3.84 15.33
N LEU A 54 17.01 -3.71 14.62
CA LEU A 54 16.76 -2.54 13.76
C LEU A 54 16.62 -1.26 14.59
N ARG A 55 15.97 -1.32 15.77
CA ARG A 55 15.81 -0.16 16.67
C ARG A 55 17.14 0.32 17.19
N GLU A 56 18.02 -0.60 17.60
CA GLU A 56 19.37 -0.26 18.04
C GLU A 56 20.19 0.40 16.92
N TRP A 57 20.01 -0.06 15.68
CA TRP A 57 20.72 0.49 14.52
C TRP A 57 20.24 1.89 14.12
N GLN A 58 18.93 2.11 14.01
CA GLN A 58 18.37 3.37 13.48
C GLN A 58 18.14 4.43 14.56
N ASN A 59 18.12 4.04 15.85
CA ASN A 59 17.77 4.91 16.97
C ASN A 59 16.38 5.57 16.80
N SER A 60 15.44 4.87 16.17
CA SER A 60 14.05 5.28 15.97
C SER A 60 13.09 4.09 16.01
N ASP A 61 11.79 4.37 16.02
CA ASP A 61 10.78 3.33 15.80
C ASP A 61 10.89 2.76 14.37
N ILE A 62 10.43 1.52 14.19
CA ILE A 62 10.55 0.77 12.93
C ILE A 62 9.26 0.92 12.14
N ASP A 63 9.39 1.37 10.90
CA ASP A 63 8.29 1.37 9.95
C ASP A 63 8.11 -0.01 9.30
N VAL A 64 6.91 -0.25 8.77
CA VAL A 64 6.55 -1.53 8.18
C VAL A 64 7.34 -1.86 6.90
N GLU A 65 7.78 -0.85 6.15
CA GLU A 65 8.55 -1.04 4.91
C GLU A 65 9.94 -1.58 5.23
N LEU A 66 10.62 -1.01 6.22
CA LEU A 66 11.92 -1.47 6.70
C LEU A 66 11.85 -2.89 7.26
N LEU A 67 10.79 -3.22 8.00
CA LEU A 67 10.59 -4.57 8.51
C LEU A 67 10.43 -5.58 7.36
N LEU A 68 9.55 -5.27 6.39
CA LEU A 68 9.29 -6.13 5.24
C LEU A 68 10.53 -6.30 4.35
N ASP A 69 11.26 -5.22 4.08
CA ASP A 69 12.51 -5.23 3.32
C ASP A 69 13.58 -6.08 4.04
N THR A 70 13.73 -5.89 5.35
CA THR A 70 14.68 -6.67 6.16
C THR A 70 14.35 -8.16 6.15
N LEU A 71 13.09 -8.52 6.37
CA LEU A 71 12.66 -9.92 6.29
C LEU A 71 12.95 -10.53 4.92
N THR A 72 12.64 -9.79 3.85
CA THR A 72 12.87 -10.24 2.46
C THR A 72 14.35 -10.46 2.16
N LYS A 73 15.23 -9.53 2.58
CA LYS A 73 16.69 -9.66 2.44
C LYS A 73 17.24 -10.82 3.27
N LEU A 74 16.72 -11.04 4.47
CA LEU A 74 17.13 -12.18 5.31
C LEU A 74 16.72 -13.53 4.72
N ASP A 75 15.56 -13.60 4.07
CA ASP A 75 15.10 -14.80 3.35
C ASP A 75 15.99 -15.08 2.12
N ALA A 76 16.30 -14.02 1.35
CA ALA A 76 17.13 -14.10 0.15
C ALA A 76 18.64 -13.99 0.40
N LYS A 77 19.10 -14.01 1.66
CA LYS A 77 20.48 -13.65 2.05
C LYS A 77 21.56 -14.39 1.27
N GLU A 78 21.37 -15.68 0.95
CA GLU A 78 22.36 -16.49 0.22
C GLU A 78 22.61 -15.97 -1.21
N GLN A 79 21.70 -15.15 -1.74
CA GLN A 79 21.80 -14.51 -3.04
C GLN A 79 22.50 -13.15 -2.97
N GLU A 80 22.71 -12.59 -1.77
CA GLU A 80 23.32 -11.28 -1.56
C GLU A 80 24.82 -11.30 -1.92
N PRO A 81 25.26 -10.51 -2.93
CA PRO A 81 26.65 -10.53 -3.38
C PRO A 81 27.65 -10.19 -2.26
N ILE A 82 27.25 -9.35 -1.30
CA ILE A 82 28.15 -8.89 -0.23
C ILE A 82 28.60 -10.04 0.69
N LEU A 83 27.77 -11.07 0.86
CA LEU A 83 28.15 -12.22 1.68
C LEU A 83 29.27 -13.06 1.05
N LYS A 84 29.48 -12.96 -0.26
CA LYS A 84 30.61 -13.62 -0.94
C LYS A 84 31.97 -13.01 -0.58
N PHE A 85 31.97 -11.79 -0.03
CA PHE A 85 33.18 -11.08 0.40
C PHE A 85 33.39 -11.14 1.92
N PHE A 86 32.57 -11.92 2.63
CA PHE A 86 32.61 -12.02 4.08
C PHE A 86 32.81 -13.48 4.49
N GLU A 87 33.97 -13.77 5.11
CA GLU A 87 34.33 -15.13 5.54
C GLU A 87 34.25 -15.25 7.08
N GLY A 88 33.62 -16.31 7.57
CA GLY A 88 33.66 -16.70 8.99
C GLY A 88 32.61 -16.10 9.92
N GLY A 89 31.70 -15.25 9.44
CA GLY A 89 30.62 -14.74 10.29
C GLY A 89 29.39 -15.66 10.36
N ARG A 90 28.82 -15.77 11.56
CA ARG A 90 27.55 -16.47 11.80
C ARG A 90 26.40 -15.47 11.83
N PHE A 91 25.31 -15.78 11.15
CA PHE A 91 24.08 -14.98 11.26
C PHE A 91 23.47 -15.13 12.66
N ILE A 92 23.19 -14.01 13.32
CA ILE A 92 22.52 -13.97 14.63
C ILE A 92 21.17 -14.71 14.57
N LEU A 93 20.52 -14.69 13.41
CA LEU A 93 19.19 -15.25 13.18
C LEU A 93 19.21 -16.67 12.56
N SER A 94 20.34 -17.37 12.59
CA SER A 94 20.48 -18.69 11.96
C SER A 94 19.61 -19.77 12.59
N GLU A 95 19.26 -19.64 13.88
CA GLU A 95 18.43 -20.59 14.64
C GLU A 95 16.95 -20.20 14.70
N TYR A 96 16.56 -19.11 14.02
CA TYR A 96 15.20 -18.57 14.05
C TYR A 96 14.36 -19.11 12.89
N SER A 97 13.04 -19.07 13.05
CA SER A 97 12.03 -19.50 12.06
C SER A 97 12.38 -19.09 10.64
N GLU A 98 11.90 -19.84 9.65
CA GLU A 98 11.96 -19.42 8.25
C GLU A 98 11.27 -18.06 8.05
N LYS A 99 11.81 -17.23 7.14
CA LYS A 99 11.40 -15.83 7.01
C LYS A 99 10.22 -15.74 6.03
N ARG A 100 10.19 -16.61 5.02
CA ARG A 100 9.12 -16.69 4.03
C ARG A 100 7.69 -16.76 4.61
N PRO A 101 7.34 -17.62 5.59
CA PRO A 101 6.00 -17.61 6.18
C PRO A 101 5.65 -16.26 6.83
N ILE A 102 6.61 -15.68 7.57
CA ILE A 102 6.45 -14.38 8.24
C ILE A 102 6.25 -13.25 7.21
N ILE A 103 6.96 -13.29 6.09
CA ILE A 103 6.83 -12.33 4.99
C ILE A 103 5.42 -12.39 4.40
N GLU A 104 4.90 -13.59 4.12
CA GLU A 104 3.56 -13.74 3.55
C GLU A 104 2.48 -13.31 4.56
N ASP A 105 2.62 -13.68 5.84
CA ASP A 105 1.74 -13.22 6.91
C ASP A 105 1.72 -11.70 7.05
N LEU A 106 2.89 -11.05 6.96
CA LEU A 106 3.00 -9.59 7.00
C LEU A 106 2.35 -8.93 5.79
N LYS A 107 2.58 -9.45 4.57
CA LYS A 107 1.94 -8.94 3.35
C LYS A 107 0.43 -9.04 3.44
N ASP A 108 -0.09 -10.18 3.89
CA ASP A 108 -1.52 -10.39 4.03
C ASP A 108 -2.13 -9.53 5.14
N PHE A 109 -1.39 -9.31 6.24
CA PHE A 109 -1.78 -8.36 7.28
C PHE A 109 -1.89 -6.93 6.74
N ILE A 110 -0.90 -6.47 5.98
CA ILE A 110 -0.90 -5.16 5.33
C ILE A 110 -2.10 -5.02 4.39
N LYS A 111 -2.31 -5.99 3.49
CA LYS A 111 -3.45 -5.99 2.55
C LYS A 111 -4.79 -5.86 3.26
N ARG A 112 -5.04 -6.69 4.29
CA ARG A 112 -6.30 -6.67 5.05
C ARG A 112 -6.57 -5.32 5.72
N LYS A 113 -5.53 -4.65 6.22
CA LYS A 113 -5.65 -3.37 6.94
C LYS A 113 -5.70 -2.16 6.01
N ALA A 114 -5.08 -2.25 4.84
CA ALA A 114 -5.01 -1.19 3.85
C ALA A 114 -6.26 -1.15 2.93
N ILE A 115 -7.09 -2.19 2.94
CA ILE A 115 -8.40 -2.17 2.28
C ILE A 115 -9.43 -1.54 3.22
N ILE A 116 -10.05 -0.45 2.78
CA ILE A 116 -11.17 0.18 3.49
C ILE A 116 -12.49 -0.35 2.91
N GLU A 117 -13.28 -1.04 3.73
CA GLU A 117 -14.50 -1.73 3.29
C GLU A 117 -15.80 -0.95 3.62
N SER A 118 -15.75 -0.05 4.62
CA SER A 118 -16.94 0.61 5.15
C SER A 118 -17.02 2.07 4.70
N GLN A 119 -18.17 2.47 4.16
CA GLN A 119 -18.46 3.85 3.76
C GLN A 119 -18.34 4.84 4.93
N GLU A 120 -18.73 4.44 6.15
CA GLU A 120 -18.64 5.31 7.34
C GLU A 120 -17.20 5.75 7.64
N ARG A 121 -16.21 4.91 7.29
CA ARG A 121 -14.78 5.21 7.47
C ARG A 121 -14.26 6.25 6.49
N ILE A 122 -15.01 6.57 5.45
CA ILE A 122 -14.65 7.55 4.42
C ILE A 122 -15.20 8.95 4.73
N ARG A 123 -16.24 9.07 5.55
CA ARG A 123 -16.93 10.35 5.82
C ARG A 123 -16.02 11.46 6.35
N TYR A 124 -14.92 11.13 7.03
CA TYR A 124 -13.99 12.16 7.52
C TYR A 124 -13.30 12.94 6.39
N ILE A 125 -13.19 12.38 5.18
CA ILE A 125 -12.60 13.03 4.01
C ILE A 125 -13.66 13.68 3.09
N GLU A 126 -14.94 13.65 3.48
CA GLU A 126 -16.05 14.33 2.79
C GLU A 126 -15.78 15.81 2.44
N PRO A 127 -15.11 16.62 3.30
CA PRO A 127 -14.78 18.00 2.93
C PRO A 127 -13.95 18.15 1.65
N LEU A 128 -13.28 17.08 1.19
CA LEU A 128 -12.55 17.06 -0.08
C LEU A 128 -13.47 17.26 -1.28
N LEU A 129 -14.77 16.93 -1.18
CA LEU A 129 -15.75 17.14 -2.25
C LEU A 129 -15.82 18.60 -2.72
N GLY A 130 -15.75 19.55 -1.79
CA GLY A 130 -15.76 20.97 -2.16
C GLY A 130 -14.58 21.37 -3.05
N PHE A 131 -13.41 20.73 -2.87
CA PHE A 131 -12.26 20.92 -3.74
C PHE A 131 -12.45 20.24 -5.09
N VAL A 132 -13.05 19.05 -5.12
CA VAL A 132 -13.34 18.34 -6.37
C VAL A 132 -14.30 19.17 -7.24
N GLU A 133 -15.38 19.70 -6.64
CA GLU A 133 -16.36 20.53 -7.34
C GLU A 133 -15.74 21.81 -7.91
N GLN A 134 -14.82 22.43 -7.17
CA GLN A 134 -14.21 23.71 -7.55
C GLN A 134 -13.03 23.56 -8.52
N TYR A 135 -12.27 22.47 -8.45
CA TYR A 135 -10.97 22.32 -9.12
C TYR A 135 -10.85 21.07 -10.01
N LYS A 136 -11.96 20.56 -10.55
CA LYS A 136 -11.98 19.39 -11.45
C LYS A 136 -11.13 19.59 -12.73
N PRO A 137 -10.23 18.65 -13.11
CA PRO A 137 -9.83 17.46 -12.35
C PRO A 137 -8.93 17.84 -11.17
N LEU A 138 -9.22 17.31 -9.99
CA LEU A 138 -8.36 17.49 -8.82
C LEU A 138 -7.21 16.49 -8.84
N ASP A 139 -5.98 17.00 -8.75
CA ASP A 139 -4.78 16.16 -8.75
C ASP A 139 -4.41 15.78 -7.30
N ILE A 140 -4.42 14.49 -7.01
CA ILE A 140 -4.08 13.92 -5.70
C ILE A 140 -2.90 12.98 -5.85
N PHE A 141 -1.79 13.34 -5.24
CA PHE A 141 -0.62 12.48 -5.08
C PHE A 141 -0.69 11.79 -3.73
N SER A 142 -0.42 10.49 -3.69
CA SER A 142 -0.40 9.71 -2.47
C SER A 142 0.83 8.83 -2.42
N VAL A 143 1.50 8.80 -1.26
CA VAL A 143 2.52 7.79 -0.96
C VAL A 143 1.93 6.57 -0.24
N ASN A 144 0.61 6.54 -0.04
CA ASN A 144 -0.06 5.46 0.67
C ASN A 144 -0.41 4.31 -0.28
N TYR A 145 -0.34 3.10 0.25
CA TYR A 145 -0.74 1.89 -0.47
C TYR A 145 -2.25 1.58 -0.37
N ASP A 146 -2.94 2.18 0.60
CA ASP A 146 -4.35 1.88 0.95
C ASP A 146 -5.38 2.42 -0.04
N THR A 147 -6.62 1.93 0.03
CA THR A 147 -7.68 2.26 -0.93
C THR A 147 -8.50 3.49 -0.55
N CYS A 148 -8.02 4.39 0.33
CA CYS A 148 -8.88 5.44 0.89
C CYS A 148 -9.44 6.39 -0.15
N ILE A 149 -8.64 6.82 -1.13
CA ILE A 149 -9.11 7.75 -2.16
C ILE A 149 -9.96 7.02 -3.20
N GLU A 150 -9.60 5.78 -3.55
CA GLU A 150 -10.40 4.94 -4.43
C GLU A 150 -11.80 4.69 -3.85
N GLN A 151 -11.89 4.45 -2.53
CA GLN A 151 -13.15 4.26 -1.83
C GLN A 151 -13.93 5.57 -1.65
N PHE A 152 -13.24 6.69 -1.42
CA PHE A 152 -13.85 8.02 -1.47
C PHE A 152 -14.53 8.27 -2.82
N CYS A 153 -13.84 8.00 -3.92
CA CYS A 153 -14.43 8.14 -5.25
C CYS A 153 -15.62 7.20 -5.45
N ASN A 154 -15.55 5.96 -4.96
CA ASN A 154 -16.64 5.00 -5.07
C ASN A 154 -17.89 5.45 -4.30
N VAL A 155 -17.73 5.84 -3.03
CA VAL A 155 -18.83 6.28 -2.14
C VAL A 155 -19.56 7.49 -2.72
N TYR A 156 -18.82 8.47 -3.24
CA TYR A 156 -19.38 9.71 -3.78
C TYR A 156 -19.59 9.68 -5.30
N LYS A 157 -19.46 8.52 -5.95
CA LYS A 157 -19.68 8.30 -7.38
C LYS A 157 -18.86 9.25 -8.28
N LEU A 158 -17.61 9.50 -7.90
CA LEU A 158 -16.67 10.34 -8.63
C LEU A 158 -15.91 9.49 -9.67
N ASN A 159 -15.74 10.05 -10.87
CA ASN A 159 -14.92 9.44 -11.91
C ASN A 159 -13.45 9.77 -11.63
N TYR A 160 -12.67 8.77 -11.25
CA TYR A 160 -11.23 8.97 -11.01
C TYR A 160 -10.38 8.16 -11.98
N GLN A 161 -9.15 8.62 -12.17
CA GLN A 161 -8.13 7.90 -12.93
C GLN A 161 -6.87 7.72 -12.11
N ASP A 162 -6.38 6.48 -12.04
CA ASP A 162 -5.15 6.10 -11.32
C ASP A 162 -4.08 5.48 -12.21
N GLY A 163 -4.24 5.58 -13.53
CA GLY A 163 -3.32 5.04 -14.52
C GLY A 163 -3.64 3.63 -15.00
N PHE A 164 -4.80 3.06 -14.61
CA PHE A 164 -5.21 1.70 -15.00
C PHE A 164 -6.56 1.64 -15.74
N ASP A 165 -6.60 0.94 -16.87
CA ASP A 165 -7.81 0.48 -17.59
C ASP A 165 -7.86 -1.06 -17.60
N VAL A 166 -7.73 -1.67 -16.41
CA VAL A 166 -7.30 -3.05 -16.11
C VAL A 166 -5.79 -3.20 -16.12
N ASN A 167 -5.11 -2.79 -17.20
CA ASN A 167 -3.66 -2.79 -17.28
C ASN A 167 -3.12 -1.39 -17.01
N TRP A 168 -1.84 -1.29 -16.66
CA TRP A 168 -1.18 0.01 -16.62
C TRP A 168 -1.24 0.67 -18.00
N ASN A 169 -1.91 1.82 -18.07
CA ASN A 169 -2.06 2.62 -19.27
C ASN A 169 -2.04 4.10 -18.87
N PRO A 170 -0.90 4.81 -19.00
CA PRO A 170 -0.80 6.20 -18.57
C PRO A 170 -1.70 7.16 -19.37
N ARG A 171 -2.18 6.75 -20.56
CA ARG A 171 -3.07 7.59 -21.39
C ARG A 171 -4.43 7.82 -20.74
N VAL A 172 -4.82 7.01 -19.75
CA VAL A 172 -6.09 7.24 -19.04
C VAL A 172 -6.10 8.56 -18.26
N PHE A 173 -4.93 9.11 -17.90
CA PHE A 173 -4.83 10.44 -17.27
C PHE A 173 -5.18 11.59 -18.22
N GLU A 174 -5.19 11.34 -19.54
CA GLU A 174 -5.54 12.33 -20.56
C GLU A 174 -7.06 12.33 -20.87
N GLN A 175 -7.83 11.43 -20.25
CA GLN A 175 -9.26 11.34 -20.49
C GLN A 175 -10.00 12.60 -20.01
N GLU A 176 -10.97 13.03 -20.82
CA GLU A 176 -11.90 14.10 -20.46
C GLU A 176 -12.93 13.58 -19.43
N ASN A 177 -13.60 14.50 -18.73
CA ASN A 177 -14.64 14.18 -17.71
C ASN A 177 -14.16 13.47 -16.43
N VAL A 178 -12.88 13.58 -16.08
CA VAL A 178 -12.31 13.02 -14.83
C VAL A 178 -12.48 13.99 -13.66
N ASP A 179 -13.04 13.52 -12.55
CA ASP A 179 -13.19 14.27 -11.28
C ASP A 179 -11.86 14.36 -10.53
N ILE A 180 -11.13 13.24 -10.44
CA ILE A 180 -9.86 13.11 -9.70
C ILE A 180 -8.82 12.38 -10.52
N ARG A 181 -7.60 12.92 -10.57
CA ARG A 181 -6.41 12.18 -11.02
C ARG A 181 -5.61 11.75 -9.79
N LEU A 182 -5.57 10.46 -9.52
CA LEU A 182 -4.92 9.85 -8.37
C LEU A 182 -3.56 9.26 -8.77
N TYR A 183 -2.48 9.83 -8.22
CA TYR A 183 -1.12 9.38 -8.47
C TYR A 183 -0.57 8.68 -7.23
N LYS A 184 -0.51 7.34 -7.25
CA LYS A 184 0.07 6.56 -6.14
C LYS A 184 1.54 6.25 -6.41
N LEU A 185 2.41 6.93 -5.68
CA LEU A 185 3.85 6.95 -5.95
C LEU A 185 4.57 5.67 -5.51
N HIS A 186 4.12 5.05 -4.43
CA HIS A 186 4.69 3.79 -3.94
C HIS A 186 3.90 2.55 -4.42
N GLY A 187 2.88 2.76 -5.26
CA GLY A 187 1.97 1.71 -5.69
C GLY A 187 0.71 1.60 -4.83
N SER A 188 -0.02 0.50 -4.99
CA SER A 188 -1.30 0.25 -4.31
C SER A 188 -1.43 -1.23 -3.96
N ILE A 189 -2.14 -1.54 -2.86
CA ILE A 189 -2.40 -2.95 -2.50
C ILE A 189 -3.30 -3.69 -3.51
N ILE A 190 -3.94 -2.95 -4.42
CA ILE A 190 -4.76 -3.49 -5.53
C ILE A 190 -4.01 -3.58 -6.85
N TRP A 191 -2.73 -3.18 -6.90
CA TRP A 191 -1.91 -3.27 -8.11
C TRP A 191 -1.00 -4.49 -8.02
N TYR A 192 -1.04 -5.32 -9.05
CA TYR A 192 -0.33 -6.59 -9.12
C TYR A 192 0.56 -6.62 -10.35
N ARG A 193 1.73 -7.23 -10.22
CA ARG A 193 2.58 -7.54 -11.36
C ARG A 193 2.14 -8.88 -11.95
N SER A 194 1.91 -8.92 -13.25
CA SER A 194 1.63 -10.15 -14.01
C SER A 194 2.93 -10.80 -14.48
N ASP A 195 2.96 -12.13 -14.53
CA ASP A 195 4.07 -12.93 -15.07
C ASP A 195 4.41 -12.58 -16.53
N ARG A 196 3.45 -12.02 -17.28
CA ARG A 196 3.62 -11.59 -18.68
C ARG A 196 4.15 -10.16 -18.82
N SER A 197 4.94 -9.69 -17.85
CA SER A 197 5.62 -8.38 -17.85
C SER A 197 4.72 -7.13 -17.86
N GLY A 198 3.49 -7.23 -17.34
CA GLY A 198 2.56 -6.11 -17.17
C GLY A 198 2.17 -5.85 -15.72
N TYR A 199 1.48 -4.74 -15.47
CA TYR A 199 0.81 -4.45 -14.20
C TYR A 199 -0.69 -4.49 -14.40
N ILE A 200 -1.41 -5.13 -13.48
CA ILE A 200 -2.86 -5.25 -13.49
C ILE A 200 -3.44 -4.67 -12.21
N LYS A 201 -4.61 -4.05 -12.31
CA LYS A 201 -5.41 -3.60 -11.16
C LYS A 201 -6.51 -4.62 -10.88
N LEU A 202 -6.56 -5.14 -9.66
CA LEU A 202 -7.67 -5.98 -9.21
C LEU A 202 -8.64 -5.13 -8.38
N PRO A 203 -9.86 -4.86 -8.87
CA PRO A 203 -10.83 -4.07 -8.11
C PRO A 203 -11.21 -4.82 -6.82
N VAL A 204 -11.17 -4.10 -5.70
CA VAL A 204 -11.76 -4.61 -4.45
C VAL A 204 -13.28 -4.45 -4.58
N MET A 205 -13.98 -5.57 -4.67
CA MET A 205 -15.44 -5.60 -4.57
C MET A 205 -15.82 -5.26 -3.12
N THR A 206 -16.43 -4.11 -2.87
CA THR A 206 -17.12 -3.87 -1.59
C THR A 206 -18.43 -4.69 -1.58
N GLU A 207 -18.96 -5.03 -0.41
CA GLU A 207 -20.13 -5.92 -0.26
C GLU A 207 -21.38 -5.48 -1.04
N GLU A 208 -21.45 -4.22 -1.48
CA GLU A 208 -22.55 -3.68 -2.29
C GLU A 208 -22.41 -3.94 -3.79
N ALA A 209 -21.24 -4.33 -4.28
CA ALA A 209 -21.06 -4.80 -5.64
C ALA A 209 -21.53 -6.26 -5.74
N GLY A 210 -22.84 -6.46 -5.82
CA GLY A 210 -23.50 -7.76 -6.02
C GLY A 210 -23.18 -8.41 -7.38
N ILE A 211 -21.91 -8.62 -7.69
CA ILE A 211 -21.42 -9.26 -8.90
C ILE A 211 -21.02 -10.69 -8.53
N LYS A 212 -21.87 -11.65 -8.91
CA LYS A 212 -21.47 -13.06 -8.94
C LYS A 212 -20.34 -13.23 -9.95
N LEU A 213 -19.20 -13.73 -9.50
CA LEU A 213 -18.21 -14.36 -10.36
C LEU A 213 -18.89 -15.51 -11.12
N ILE A 214 -19.17 -15.31 -12.40
CA ILE A 214 -19.48 -16.41 -13.32
C ILE A 214 -18.13 -16.87 -13.85
N THR A 215 -17.51 -17.83 -13.17
CA THR A 215 -16.46 -18.65 -13.77
C THR A 215 -17.14 -19.73 -14.60
N GLY A 216 -16.89 -19.73 -15.92
CA GLY A 216 -17.11 -20.89 -16.79
C GLY A 216 -15.85 -21.74 -16.89
#